data_AF-A0A4Q4UZG9-F1
#
_entry.id   AF-A0A4Q4UZG9-F1
#
_cell.length_a   1.000
_cell.length_b   1.000
_cell.length_c   1.000
_cell.angle_alpha   90.00
_cell.angle_beta   90.00
_cell.angle_gamma   90.00
#
_symmetry.space_group_name_H-M   'P 1'
#
loop_
_entity.id
_entity.type
_entity.pdbx_description
1 polymer ?
#
loop_
_entity_poly.entity_id
_entity_poly.type
_entity_poly.pdbx_seq_one_letter_code
_entity_poly.pdbx_strand_id
1 'polypeptide(L)'
;MVLSRLNLYRLLWHAWGGEENLSKSDHVKASGIAGGVSGMVGGMFRGPKNILPGILFFSLLGAGSSFVSQRAKNNEPKQSNTKTSWLDSKWSPMRSLSDKEYVDMLEEKILRLDAEIAVIDENIASLKTSGRSKNNSTTTKTG
;
A
#
# COMPACT_ATOMS: atom_id res chain seq x y z
N MET A 1 -19.13 18.99 26.47
CA MET A 1 -19.51 19.50 25.13
C MET A 1 -19.25 18.51 23.98
N VAL A 2 -18.28 17.60 24.07
CA VAL A 2 -17.96 16.59 23.03
C VAL A 2 -19.02 15.48 22.89
N LEU A 3 -19.65 15.06 23.98
CA LEU A 3 -20.67 13.99 23.96
C LEU A 3 -21.94 14.36 23.17
N SER A 4 -22.33 15.64 23.13
CA SER A 4 -23.50 16.10 22.36
C SER A 4 -23.28 16.05 20.84
N ARG A 5 -22.02 16.21 20.38
CA ARG A 5 -21.68 16.11 18.95
C ARG A 5 -21.76 14.67 18.45
N LEU A 6 -21.34 13.71 19.28
CA LEU A 6 -21.42 12.28 18.96
C LEU A 6 -22.87 11.79 18.84
N ASN A 7 -23.75 12.23 19.76
CA ASN A 7 -25.17 11.90 19.69
C ASN A 7 -25.87 12.52 18.47
N LEU A 8 -25.50 13.75 18.09
CA LEU A 8 -26.04 14.39 16.90
C LEU A 8 -25.60 13.67 15.62
N TYR A 9 -24.34 13.25 15.55
CA TYR A 9 -23.84 12.43 14.44
C TYR A 9 -24.58 11.10 14.33
N ARG A 10 -24.81 10.41 15.46
CA ARG A 10 -25.54 9.15 15.49
C ARG A 10 -27.00 9.33 15.07
N LEU A 11 -27.63 10.44 15.46
CA LEU A 11 -29.01 10.77 15.06
C LEU A 11 -29.10 11.11 13.57
N LEU A 12 -28.16 11.91 13.05
CA LEU A 12 -28.08 12.20 11.62
C LEU A 12 -27.84 10.92 10.81
N TRP A 13 -26.94 10.05 11.28
CA TRP A 13 -26.64 8.76 10.64
C TRP A 13 -27.87 7.85 10.58
N HIS A 14 -28.64 7.77 11.67
CA HIS A 14 -29.89 7.02 11.70
C HIS A 14 -30.99 7.66 10.86
N ALA A 15 -31.11 8.99 10.86
CA ALA A 15 -32.07 9.72 10.04
C ALA A 15 -31.77 9.61 8.53
N TRP A 16 -30.50 9.43 8.15
CA TRP A 16 -30.08 9.15 6.77
C TRP A 16 -30.19 7.67 6.36
N GLY A 17 -30.82 6.84 7.20
CA GLY A 17 -31.13 5.45 6.88
C GLY A 17 -30.09 4.45 7.37
N GLY A 18 -29.60 4.62 8.61
CA GLY A 18 -28.63 3.75 9.27
C GLY A 18 -28.83 2.24 9.01
N GLU A 19 -27.72 1.50 9.08
CA GLU A 19 -27.50 0.11 8.63
C GLU A 19 -28.49 -0.95 9.15
N GLU A 20 -29.35 -0.60 10.10
CA GLU A 20 -30.22 -1.48 10.87
C GLU A 20 -31.50 -1.94 10.14
N ASN A 21 -31.83 -1.39 8.97
CA ASN A 21 -33.03 -1.77 8.20
C ASN A 21 -32.75 -2.28 6.77
N LEU A 22 -31.48 -2.43 6.37
CA LEU A 22 -31.17 -2.91 5.02
C LEU A 22 -31.13 -4.43 5.00
N SER A 23 -32.10 -5.03 4.29
CA SER A 23 -32.10 -6.46 4.06
C SER A 23 -30.83 -6.87 3.32
N LYS A 24 -30.34 -8.08 3.59
CA LYS A 24 -29.20 -8.69 2.89
C LYS A 24 -29.34 -8.62 1.37
N SER A 25 -30.57 -8.68 0.86
CA SER A 25 -30.91 -8.50 -0.56
C SER A 25 -30.68 -7.09 -1.07
N ASP A 26 -30.95 -6.07 -0.25
CA ASP A 26 -30.82 -4.66 -0.63
C ASP A 26 -29.36 -4.27 -0.79
N HIS A 27 -28.47 -4.82 0.05
CA HIS A 27 -27.03 -4.62 -0.10
C HIS A 27 -26.49 -5.21 -1.41
N VAL A 28 -26.96 -6.41 -1.78
CA VAL A 28 -26.58 -7.07 -3.04
C VAL A 28 -27.09 -6.28 -4.25
N LYS A 29 -28.34 -5.80 -4.20
CA LYS A 29 -28.94 -5.00 -5.27
C LYS A 29 -28.26 -3.64 -5.41
N ALA A 30 -28.02 -2.94 -4.30
CA ALA A 30 -27.34 -1.65 -4.30
C ALA A 30 -25.91 -1.78 -4.85
N SER A 31 -25.17 -2.82 -4.43
CA SER A 31 -23.81 -3.07 -4.92
C SER A 31 -23.77 -3.50 -6.39
N GLY A 32 -24.78 -4.24 -6.86
CA GLY A 32 -24.94 -4.56 -8.28
C GLY A 32 -25.20 -3.33 -9.13
N ILE A 33 -26.06 -2.41 -8.68
CA ILE A 33 -26.34 -1.15 -9.39
C ILE A 33 -25.10 -0.24 -9.37
N ALA A 34 -24.46 -0.07 -8.21
CA ALA A 34 -23.25 0.73 -8.07
C ALA A 34 -22.09 0.19 -8.93
N GLY A 35 -21.89 -1.13 -8.93
CA GLY A 35 -20.93 -1.80 -9.80
C GLY A 35 -21.27 -1.61 -11.27
N GLY A 36 -22.54 -1.69 -11.66
CA GLY A 36 -22.99 -1.43 -13.03
C GLY A 36 -22.65 -0.02 -13.50
N VAL A 37 -22.93 1.00 -12.69
CA VAL A 37 -22.60 2.40 -13.02
C VAL A 37 -21.09 2.61 -13.11
N SER A 38 -20.30 2.04 -12.19
CA SER A 38 -18.84 2.09 -12.25
C SER A 38 -18.29 1.40 -13.51
N GLY A 39 -18.83 0.23 -13.87
CA GLY A 39 -18.48 -0.51 -15.08
C GLY A 39 -18.87 0.20 -16.36
N MET A 40 -19.97 0.96 -16.36
CA MET A 40 -20.38 1.82 -17.47
C MET A 40 -19.33 2.90 -17.74
N VAL A 41 -18.92 3.62 -16.68
CA VAL A 41 -17.92 4.68 -16.78
C VAL A 41 -16.55 4.10 -17.18
N GLY A 42 -16.13 3.00 -16.56
CA GLY A 42 -14.89 2.31 -16.92
C GLY A 42 -14.88 1.78 -18.36
N GLY A 43 -16.00 1.25 -18.84
CA GLY A 43 -16.18 0.81 -20.22
C GLY A 43 -16.14 1.96 -21.23
N MET A 44 -16.70 3.12 -20.87
CA MET A 44 -16.68 4.33 -21.70
C MET A 44 -15.26 4.78 -22.05
N PHE A 45 -14.32 4.72 -21.10
CA PHE A 45 -12.91 5.09 -21.31
C PHE A 45 -12.19 4.22 -22.36
N ARG A 46 -12.62 2.98 -22.57
CA ARG A 46 -12.04 2.05 -23.56
C ARG A 46 -12.77 2.08 -24.92
N GLY A 47 -13.96 2.67 -24.97
CA GLY A 47 -14.80 2.85 -26.16
C GLY A 47 -16.26 2.41 -25.94
N PRO A 48 -17.23 2.95 -26.70
CA PRO A 48 -18.66 2.72 -26.47
C PRO A 48 -19.08 1.25 -26.62
N LYS A 49 -18.32 0.45 -27.39
CA LYS A 49 -18.54 -0.99 -27.56
C LYS A 49 -18.18 -1.80 -26.30
N ASN A 50 -17.45 -1.23 -25.35
CA ASN A 50 -17.00 -1.87 -24.12
C ASN A 50 -17.87 -1.55 -22.89
N ILE A 51 -18.95 -0.77 -23.07
CA ILE A 51 -19.85 -0.35 -21.99
C ILE A 51 -20.69 -1.53 -21.47
N LEU A 52 -21.39 -2.25 -22.35
CA LEU A 52 -22.22 -3.39 -21.96
C LEU A 52 -21.42 -4.47 -21.20
N PRO A 53 -20.27 -4.96 -21.71
CA PRO A 53 -19.48 -5.94 -20.97
C PRO A 53 -18.92 -5.38 -19.65
N GLY A 54 -18.58 -4.08 -19.60
CA GLY A 54 -18.15 -3.40 -18.37
C GLY A 54 -19.24 -3.37 -17.30
N ILE A 55 -20.46 -2.98 -17.66
CA ILE A 55 -21.62 -2.98 -16.76
C ILE A 55 -21.86 -4.39 -16.21
N LEU A 56 -21.91 -5.41 -17.07
CA LEU A 56 -22.21 -6.78 -16.66
C LEU A 56 -21.12 -7.33 -15.71
N PHE A 57 -19.86 -7.14 -16.06
CA PHE A 57 -18.74 -7.65 -15.26
C PHE A 57 -18.68 -6.98 -13.88
N PHE A 58 -18.74 -5.64 -13.83
CA PHE A 58 -18.66 -4.92 -12.57
C PHE A 58 -19.94 -5.00 -11.73
N SER A 59 -21.12 -5.15 -12.35
CA SER A 59 -22.36 -5.41 -11.62
C SER A 59 -22.34 -6.79 -10.96
N LEU A 60 -21.88 -7.82 -11.67
CA LEU A 60 -21.71 -9.17 -11.13
C LEU A 60 -20.64 -9.21 -10.04
N LEU A 61 -19.52 -8.52 -10.23
CA LEU A 61 -18.46 -8.41 -9.23
C LEU A 61 -18.92 -7.65 -7.98
N GLY A 62 -19.67 -6.57 -8.13
CA GLY A 62 -20.26 -5.80 -7.03
C GLY A 62 -21.29 -6.61 -6.23
N ALA A 63 -22.26 -7.22 -6.91
CA ALA A 63 -23.26 -8.08 -6.26
C ALA A 63 -22.63 -9.35 -5.66
N GLY A 64 -21.67 -9.96 -6.36
CA GLY A 64 -20.95 -11.15 -5.93
C GLY A 64 -20.08 -10.91 -4.69
N SER A 65 -19.39 -9.77 -4.61
CA SER A 65 -18.61 -9.40 -3.42
C SER A 65 -19.49 -9.23 -2.17
N SER A 66 -20.70 -8.68 -2.33
CA SER A 66 -21.70 -8.62 -1.26
C SER A 66 -22.18 -10.01 -0.81
N PHE A 67 -22.37 -10.95 -1.74
CA PHE A 67 -22.76 -12.31 -1.41
C PHE A 67 -21.64 -13.09 -0.70
N VAL A 68 -20.40 -12.98 -1.19
CA VAL A 68 -19.23 -13.64 -0.60
C VAL A 68 -18.92 -13.05 0.79
N SER A 69 -19.00 -11.73 0.97
CA SER A 69 -18.78 -11.11 2.29
C SER A 69 -19.83 -11.52 3.31
N GLN A 70 -21.10 -11.68 2.91
CA GLN A 70 -22.14 -12.23 3.79
C GLN A 70 -21.89 -13.71 4.14
N ARG A 71 -21.38 -14.51 3.19
CA ARG A 71 -20.98 -15.90 3.44
C ARG A 71 -19.75 -15.98 4.35
N ALA A 72 -18.77 -15.11 4.17
CA ALA A 72 -17.54 -15.05 4.97
C ALA A 72 -17.80 -14.55 6.40
N LYS A 73 -18.65 -13.53 6.58
CA LYS A 73 -19.10 -13.07 7.91
C LYS A 73 -19.85 -14.16 8.68
N ASN A 74 -20.66 -14.98 7.99
CA ASN A 74 -21.32 -16.13 8.59
C ASN A 74 -20.38 -17.30 8.93
N ASN A 75 -19.14 -17.31 8.41
CA ASN A 75 -18.18 -18.39 8.58
C ASN A 75 -16.96 -17.99 9.42
N GLU A 76 -16.96 -16.83 10.12
CA GLU A 76 -15.82 -16.40 10.96
C GLU A 76 -15.32 -17.55 11.84
N PRO A 77 -14.15 -18.17 11.55
CA PRO A 77 -13.38 -18.81 12.58
C PRO A 77 -12.65 -17.67 13.30
N LYS A 78 -12.87 -17.54 14.61
CA LYS A 78 -12.03 -16.72 15.48
C LYS A 78 -10.55 -16.91 15.11
N GLN A 79 -9.85 -15.80 14.87
CA GLN A 79 -8.39 -15.73 14.80
C GLN A 79 -7.72 -16.81 13.94
N SER A 80 -7.43 -16.52 12.69
CA SER A 80 -6.26 -17.14 12.06
C SER A 80 -5.30 -16.05 11.61
N ASN A 81 -4.04 -16.22 12.01
CA ASN A 81 -2.88 -15.44 11.63
C ASN A 81 -2.60 -15.58 10.12
N THR A 82 -3.50 -15.10 9.28
CA THR A 82 -3.43 -15.20 7.80
C THR A 82 -3.20 -13.83 7.16
N LYS A 83 -2.46 -12.94 7.84
CA LYS A 83 -2.09 -11.62 7.30
C LYS A 83 -0.90 -11.64 6.32
N THR A 84 -0.37 -12.82 6.00
CA THR A 84 0.80 -13.00 5.14
C THR A 84 0.45 -13.14 3.65
N SER A 85 -0.69 -13.77 3.32
CA SER A 85 -0.98 -14.19 1.94
C SER A 85 -1.09 -13.06 0.89
N TRP A 86 -1.42 -11.83 1.28
CA TRP A 86 -1.52 -10.70 0.35
C TRP A 86 -0.19 -9.97 0.14
N LEU A 87 0.66 -9.90 1.18
CA LEU A 87 2.01 -9.33 1.13
C LEU A 87 3.00 -10.28 0.46
N ASP A 88 2.74 -11.59 0.52
CA ASP A 88 3.55 -12.62 -0.13
C ASP A 88 3.18 -12.81 -1.62
N SER A 89 2.17 -12.09 -2.11
CA SER A 89 1.76 -12.15 -3.50
C SER A 89 2.83 -11.52 -4.41
N LYS A 90 3.04 -12.09 -5.60
CA LYS A 90 3.94 -11.56 -6.65
C LYS A 90 3.60 -10.13 -7.09
N TRP A 91 2.44 -9.62 -6.70
CA TRP A 91 1.97 -8.27 -7.01
C TRP A 91 2.14 -7.28 -5.85
N SER A 92 2.67 -7.73 -4.72
CA SER A 92 3.01 -6.85 -3.60
C SER A 92 4.41 -6.26 -3.80
N PRO A 93 4.56 -4.92 -3.86
CA PRO A 93 5.87 -4.28 -3.83
C PRO A 93 6.55 -4.38 -2.46
N MET A 94 5.84 -4.88 -1.44
CA MET A 94 6.35 -5.06 -0.09
C MET A 94 6.51 -6.55 0.21
N ARG A 95 7.71 -6.97 0.61
CA ARG A 95 8.01 -8.37 0.96
C ARG A 95 7.87 -8.57 2.47
N SER A 96 7.13 -9.60 2.88
CA SER A 96 7.14 -10.04 4.27
C SER A 96 8.50 -10.67 4.60
N LEU A 97 9.09 -10.21 5.70
CA LEU A 97 10.36 -10.71 6.23
C LEU A 97 10.10 -11.32 7.60
N SER A 98 10.63 -12.51 7.84
CA SER A 98 10.70 -13.05 9.21
C SER A 98 11.80 -12.34 10.01
N ASP A 99 11.67 -12.26 11.33
CA ASP A 99 12.63 -11.55 12.19
C ASP A 99 14.08 -12.00 11.96
N LYS A 100 14.30 -13.31 11.80
CA LYS A 100 15.62 -13.88 11.47
C LYS A 100 16.18 -13.34 10.15
N GLU A 101 15.33 -13.24 9.14
CA GLU A 101 15.72 -12.82 7.79
C GLU A 101 15.98 -11.31 7.72
N TYR A 102 15.30 -10.55 8.58
CA TYR A 102 15.59 -9.13 8.77
C TYR A 102 16.98 -8.92 9.41
N VAL A 103 17.32 -9.72 10.42
CA VAL A 103 18.64 -9.68 11.07
C VAL A 103 19.75 -10.03 10.09
N ASP A 104 19.60 -11.13 9.34
CA ASP A 104 20.58 -11.56 8.34
C ASP A 104 20.82 -10.46 7.27
N MET A 105 19.73 -9.80 6.81
CA MET A 105 19.84 -8.71 5.84
C MET A 105 20.55 -7.47 6.40
N LEU A 106 20.34 -7.17 7.68
CA LEU A 106 21.02 -6.05 8.33
C LEU A 106 22.51 -6.31 8.46
N GLU A 107 22.90 -7.53 8.82
CA GLU A 107 24.31 -7.93 8.93
C GLU A 107 25.04 -7.80 7.59
N GLU A 108 24.42 -8.27 6.50
CA GLU A 108 24.98 -8.12 5.13
C GLU A 108 25.17 -6.65 4.75
N LYS A 109 24.19 -5.78 5.08
CA LYS A 109 24.26 -4.34 4.79
C LYS A 109 25.37 -3.64 5.58
N ILE A 110 25.58 -4.04 6.83
CA ILE A 110 26.64 -3.47 7.68
C ILE A 110 28.01 -3.80 7.08
N LEU A 111 28.26 -5.07 6.73
CA LEU A 111 29.52 -5.49 6.13
C LEU A 111 29.83 -4.77 4.82
N ARG A 112 28.81 -4.53 4.00
CA ARG A 112 28.94 -3.75 2.76
C ARG A 112 29.30 -2.29 3.04
N LEU A 113 28.65 -1.66 4.02
CA LEU A 113 28.94 -0.28 4.39
C LEU A 113 30.36 -0.14 4.93
N ASP A 114 30.84 -1.08 5.76
CA ASP A 114 32.21 -1.07 6.27
C ASP A 114 33.25 -1.14 5.13
N ALA A 115 32.99 -1.96 4.11
CA ALA A 115 33.84 -2.03 2.93
C ALA A 115 33.81 -0.73 2.11
N GLU A 116 32.62 -0.13 1.92
CA GLU A 116 32.48 1.15 1.23
C GLU A 116 33.18 2.29 1.99
N ILE A 117 33.14 2.29 3.33
CA ILE A 117 33.86 3.26 4.19
C ILE A 117 35.37 3.11 4.01
N ALA A 118 35.91 1.89 4.01
CA ALA A 118 37.35 1.67 3.85
C ALA A 118 37.87 2.23 2.51
N VAL A 119 37.11 2.05 1.43
CA VAL A 119 37.44 2.60 0.11
C VAL A 119 37.36 4.14 0.12
N ILE A 120 36.35 4.72 0.79
CA ILE A 120 36.23 6.17 0.93
C ILE A 120 37.39 6.75 1.73
N ASP A 121 37.83 6.08 2.80
CA ASP A 121 38.97 6.54 3.62
C ASP A 121 40.28 6.54 2.83
N GLU A 122 40.52 5.53 1.98
CA GLU A 122 41.67 5.50 1.07
C GLU A 122 41.60 6.64 0.03
N ASN A 123 40.41 6.92 -0.52
CA ASN A 123 40.18 8.06 -1.41
C ASN A 123 40.42 9.40 -0.70
N ILE A 124 39.98 9.57 0.54
CA ILE A 124 40.23 10.79 1.32
C ILE A 124 41.74 10.94 1.60
N ALA A 125 42.44 9.86 1.94
CA ALA A 125 43.87 9.87 2.18
C ALA A 125 44.66 10.27 0.91
N SER A 126 44.33 9.70 -0.25
CA SER A 126 44.97 10.01 -1.53
C SER A 126 44.71 11.46 -2.00
N LEU A 127 43.51 11.99 -1.75
CA LEU A 127 43.19 13.40 -2.01
C LEU A 127 43.95 14.34 -1.07
N LYS A 128 44.11 13.98 0.22
CA LYS A 128 44.90 14.76 1.18
C LYS A 128 46.38 14.80 0.81
N THR A 129 46.99 13.68 0.40
CA THR A 129 48.39 13.65 -0.04
C THR A 129 48.58 14.45 -1.34
N SER A 130 47.66 14.32 -2.29
CA SER A 130 47.66 15.09 -3.54
C SER A 130 47.50 16.61 -3.29
N GLY A 131 46.59 17.00 -2.38
CA GLY A 131 46.40 18.39 -1.97
C GLY A 131 47.59 18.99 -1.22
N ARG A 132 48.24 18.19 -0.35
CA ARG A 132 49.49 18.58 0.35
C ARG A 132 50.63 18.80 -0.63
N SER A 133 50.76 17.96 -1.67
CA SER A 133 51.78 18.12 -2.71
C SER A 133 51.52 19.32 -3.62
N LYS A 134 50.25 19.74 -3.80
CA LYS A 134 49.88 20.92 -4.59
C LYS A 134 50.11 22.24 -3.84
N ASN A 135 49.99 22.23 -2.50
CA ASN A 135 50.20 23.43 -1.67
C ASN A 135 51.68 23.74 -1.37
N ASN A 136 52.59 22.76 -1.47
CA ASN A 136 54.02 22.98 -1.22
C ASN A 136 54.78 23.55 -2.44
N SER A 137 54.19 23.55 -3.64
CA SER A 137 54.83 24.07 -4.87
C SER A 137 54.49 25.54 -5.17
N THR A 138 53.51 26.13 -4.47
CA THR A 138 53.13 27.54 -4.60
C THR A 138 53.87 28.45 -3.62
N THR A 139 54.45 27.92 -2.54
CA THR A 139 55.17 28.72 -1.52
C THR A 139 56.68 28.87 -1.77
N THR A 140 57.26 28.25 -2.81
CA THR A 140 58.71 28.33 -3.11
C THR A 140 59.06 29.15 -4.35
N LYS A 141 58.16 30.01 -4.85
CA LYS A 141 58.40 30.87 -6.03
C LYS A 141 58.39 32.39 -5.75
N THR A 142 58.43 32.80 -4.49
CA THR A 142 58.65 34.21 -4.10
C THR A 142 59.72 34.26 -3.02
N GLY A 143 60.95 34.50 -3.45
CA GLY A 143 62.16 34.63 -2.64
C GLY A 143 63.36 34.76 -3.55
#